data_AF-A0A150RSN8-F1
#
_entry.id   AF-A0A150RSN8-F1
#
_cell.length_a   1.000
_cell.length_b   1.000
_cell.length_c   1.000
_cell.angle_alpha   90.00
_cell.angle_beta   90.00
_cell.angle_gamma   90.00
#
_symmetry.space_group_name_H-M   'P 1'
#
loop_
_entity.id
_entity.type
_entity.pdbx_description
1 polymer ?
#
loop_
_entity_poly.entity_id
_entity_poly.type
_entity_poly.pdbx_seq_one_letter_code
_entity_poly.pdbx_strand_id
1 'polypeptide(L)'
;WSGPPEAAPDCPADAPTLGYEGFADLQQPPKECAACACDPPEASCALPADWAASSSSACPGDEPGTVATSFAAPDGWDGACTAANAIPADQLCNGEPCVQSLTIAAPSVTTSACTPRVDVPPPVPRLDPWGTRAIACLAGAYTPCNDATACVPAAPSGFQTCVFHEGEADCPEGYAFKRTFFKDVIDNRDCTPCGCGDPTGASCTLMASVYRDAACTDLLASNLVGSSVPFCVVTPPGVGLGSKSATIAAVEPGACSPHGGEPVGELQPSTPSTFCCIA
;
A
#
# COMPACT_ATOMS: atom_id res chain seq x y z
N TRP A 1 -12.42 12.56 45.05
CA TRP A 1 -10.98 12.26 44.91
C TRP A 1 -10.62 12.35 43.44
N SER A 2 -9.38 12.75 43.09
CA SER A 2 -8.86 12.68 41.73
C SER A 2 -7.36 12.38 41.74
N GLY A 3 -6.89 11.45 40.91
CA GLY A 3 -5.48 11.06 40.83
C GLY A 3 -5.25 9.90 39.85
N PRO A 4 -4.07 9.25 39.89
CA PRO A 4 -3.76 8.11 39.02
C PRO A 4 -4.80 6.99 39.16
N PRO A 5 -5.34 6.42 38.06
CA PRO A 5 -6.42 5.44 38.11
C PRO A 5 -6.18 4.25 39.06
N GLU A 6 -4.95 3.77 39.16
CA GLU A 6 -4.53 2.67 40.04
C GLU A 6 -4.53 3.03 41.53
N ALA A 7 -4.53 4.32 41.86
CA ALA A 7 -4.55 4.83 43.23
C ALA A 7 -5.96 5.24 43.69
N ALA A 8 -6.99 4.96 42.89
CA ALA A 8 -8.37 5.30 43.22
C ALA A 8 -8.82 4.59 44.51
N PRO A 9 -9.17 5.33 45.57
CA PRO A 9 -9.67 4.75 46.80
C PRO A 9 -11.12 4.29 46.62
N ASP A 10 -11.57 3.40 47.50
CA ASP A 10 -13.00 3.16 47.67
C ASP A 10 -13.71 4.39 48.27
N CYS A 11 -15.02 4.46 48.06
CA CYS A 11 -15.83 5.48 48.72
C CYS A 11 -15.81 5.31 50.25
N PRO A 12 -15.68 6.41 51.02
CA PRO A 12 -15.54 6.33 52.47
C PRO A 12 -16.87 5.94 53.15
N ALA A 13 -16.82 5.43 54.38
CA ALA A 13 -17.99 4.83 55.04
C ALA A 13 -19.15 5.81 55.32
N ASP A 14 -18.84 7.10 55.46
CA ASP A 14 -19.78 8.21 55.62
C ASP A 14 -20.45 8.63 54.30
N ALA A 15 -19.84 8.29 53.16
CA ALA A 15 -20.39 8.47 51.83
C ALA A 15 -20.14 7.22 50.97
N PRO A 16 -20.78 6.07 51.27
CA PRO A 16 -20.37 4.78 50.71
C PRO A 16 -20.81 4.56 49.25
N THR A 17 -21.62 5.46 48.68
CA THR A 17 -22.18 5.31 47.34
C THR A 17 -21.32 6.04 46.31
N LEU A 18 -20.81 5.34 45.29
CA LEU A 18 -20.19 5.98 44.13
C LEU A 18 -21.27 6.72 43.33
N GLY A 19 -21.22 8.05 43.36
CA GLY A 19 -22.18 8.91 42.66
C GLY A 19 -21.68 9.42 41.31
N TYR A 20 -20.36 9.45 41.12
CA TYR A 20 -19.74 9.88 39.88
C TYR A 20 -18.41 9.17 39.67
N GLU A 21 -18.15 8.84 38.42
CA GLU A 21 -16.85 8.44 37.92
C GLU A 21 -16.57 9.18 36.60
N GLY A 22 -15.37 9.71 36.47
CA GLY A 22 -14.91 10.37 35.26
C GLY A 22 -13.40 10.45 35.20
N PHE A 23 -12.89 11.01 34.11
CA PHE A 23 -11.49 10.93 33.76
C PHE A 23 -10.95 12.27 33.26
N ALA A 24 -9.64 12.45 33.37
CA ALA A 24 -8.91 13.60 32.83
C ALA A 24 -7.53 13.15 32.33
N ASP A 25 -6.80 14.09 31.73
CA ASP A 25 -5.46 13.87 31.18
C ASP A 25 -5.45 12.77 30.11
N LEU A 26 -6.31 12.93 29.10
CA LEU A 26 -6.40 12.03 27.97
C LEU A 26 -5.04 11.91 27.27
N GLN A 27 -4.47 10.72 27.31
CA GLN A 27 -3.31 10.36 26.53
C GLN A 27 -3.76 10.10 25.09
N GLN A 28 -3.02 10.62 24.13
CA GLN A 28 -3.26 10.39 22.70
C GLN A 28 -2.19 9.46 22.14
N PRO A 29 -2.21 8.15 22.44
CA PRO A 29 -1.30 7.23 21.79
C PRO A 29 -1.60 7.24 20.28
N PRO A 30 -0.56 7.22 19.42
CA PRO A 30 -0.77 7.11 17.99
C PRO A 30 -1.55 5.82 17.68
N LYS A 31 -2.47 5.90 16.72
CA LYS A 31 -3.11 4.69 16.19
C LYS A 31 -2.06 3.91 15.39
N GLU A 32 -1.89 2.64 15.71
CA GLU A 32 -1.09 1.74 14.89
C GLU A 32 -1.95 1.25 13.73
N CYS A 33 -1.59 1.66 12.52
CA CYS A 33 -2.19 1.19 11.29
C CYS A 33 -1.36 0.06 10.71
N ALA A 34 -2.04 -0.93 10.13
CA ALA A 34 -1.36 -1.97 9.39
C ALA A 34 -0.67 -1.38 8.15
N ALA A 35 0.47 -1.94 7.78
CA ALA A 35 1.15 -1.55 6.55
C ALA A 35 0.28 -1.89 5.33
N CYS A 36 0.31 -1.00 4.34
CA CYS A 36 -0.27 -1.29 3.04
C CYS A 36 0.67 -2.15 2.21
N ALA A 37 0.09 -3.05 1.43
CA ALA A 37 0.80 -3.86 0.46
C ALA A 37 0.02 -3.93 -0.85
N CYS A 38 0.72 -4.36 -1.91
CA CYS A 38 0.15 -4.51 -3.24
C CYS A 38 0.35 -5.95 -3.70
N ASP A 39 -0.71 -6.57 -4.20
CA ASP A 39 -0.58 -7.80 -4.96
C ASP A 39 0.00 -7.47 -6.34
N PRO A 40 0.91 -8.30 -6.87
CA PRO A 40 1.47 -8.09 -8.21
C PRO A 40 0.37 -7.97 -9.27
N PRO A 41 0.59 -7.18 -10.33
CA PRO A 41 -0.39 -7.07 -11.40
C PRO A 41 -0.41 -8.36 -12.21
N GLU A 42 -1.47 -8.55 -12.98
CA GLU A 42 -1.45 -9.52 -14.08
C GLU A 42 -0.63 -8.95 -15.23
N ALA A 43 0.12 -9.80 -15.93
CA ALA A 43 0.91 -9.39 -17.08
C ALA A 43 0.75 -10.35 -18.25
N SER A 44 0.75 -9.79 -19.45
CA SER A 44 0.72 -10.55 -20.69
C SER A 44 1.82 -10.06 -21.63
N CYS A 45 2.30 -10.97 -22.47
CA CYS A 45 3.35 -10.71 -23.43
C CYS A 45 2.86 -10.96 -24.85
N ALA A 46 3.11 -10.01 -25.75
CA ALA A 46 2.84 -10.17 -27.16
C ALA A 46 4.14 -10.38 -27.94
N LEU A 47 4.09 -11.36 -28.85
CA LEU A 47 5.22 -11.69 -29.72
C LEU A 47 5.42 -10.59 -30.78
N PRO A 48 6.67 -10.22 -31.08
CA PRO A 48 6.97 -9.28 -32.15
C PRO A 48 6.76 -9.97 -33.50
N ALA A 49 5.95 -9.36 -34.37
CA ALA A 49 5.82 -9.79 -35.76
C ALA A 49 6.96 -9.24 -36.65
N ASP A 50 7.61 -8.16 -36.21
CA ASP A 50 8.66 -7.47 -36.96
C ASP A 50 10.00 -8.19 -36.84
N TRP A 51 10.35 -8.90 -37.91
CA TRP A 51 11.63 -9.58 -38.09
C TRP A 51 12.18 -9.15 -39.45
N ALA A 52 13.45 -8.76 -39.50
CA ALA A 52 14.06 -8.26 -40.73
C ALA A 52 15.51 -8.75 -40.86
N ALA A 53 15.84 -9.25 -42.04
CA ALA A 53 17.23 -9.46 -42.41
C ALA A 53 17.79 -8.18 -43.03
N SER A 54 19.10 -7.99 -42.91
CA SER A 54 19.78 -6.82 -43.45
C SER A 54 20.97 -7.25 -44.31
N SER A 55 21.21 -6.52 -45.40
CA SER A 55 22.38 -6.68 -46.28
C SER A 55 23.67 -6.08 -45.68
N SER A 56 23.71 -5.89 -44.36
CA SER A 56 24.87 -5.40 -43.62
C SER A 56 25.20 -6.33 -42.47
N SER A 57 26.49 -6.56 -42.24
CA SER A 57 26.99 -7.27 -41.06
C SER A 57 27.06 -6.38 -39.82
N ALA A 58 26.64 -5.12 -39.90
CA ALA A 58 26.43 -4.26 -38.74
C ALA A 58 25.04 -4.51 -38.15
N CYS A 59 24.92 -4.47 -36.83
CA CYS A 59 23.65 -4.59 -36.11
C CYS A 59 23.23 -3.23 -35.54
N PRO A 60 21.98 -2.77 -35.76
CA PRO A 60 20.85 -3.42 -36.46
C PRO A 60 20.86 -3.33 -38.00
N GLY A 61 21.90 -2.74 -38.60
CA GLY A 61 22.03 -2.63 -40.05
C GLY A 61 21.32 -1.41 -40.63
N ASP A 62 21.25 -0.34 -39.86
CA ASP A 62 20.60 0.93 -40.24
C ASP A 62 21.54 1.88 -41.01
N GLU A 63 22.70 1.39 -41.43
CA GLU A 63 23.68 2.20 -42.16
C GLU A 63 23.14 2.62 -43.54
N PRO A 64 23.42 3.84 -44.01
CA PRO A 64 22.97 4.31 -45.31
C PRO A 64 23.35 3.35 -46.46
N GLY A 65 22.38 3.01 -47.31
CA GLY A 65 22.58 2.10 -48.44
C GLY A 65 22.34 0.62 -48.11
N THR A 66 22.11 0.29 -46.83
CA THR A 66 21.71 -1.07 -46.43
C THR A 66 20.29 -1.38 -46.87
N VAL A 67 20.06 -2.60 -47.34
CA VAL A 67 18.74 -3.10 -47.74
C VAL A 67 18.17 -3.97 -46.62
N ALA A 68 17.04 -3.55 -46.05
CA ALA A 68 16.24 -4.38 -45.17
C ALA A 68 15.34 -5.31 -46.00
N THR A 69 15.43 -6.61 -45.75
CA THR A 69 14.55 -7.63 -46.34
C THR A 69 13.61 -8.12 -45.26
N SER A 70 12.30 -7.98 -45.48
CA SER A 70 11.32 -8.46 -44.51
C SER A 70 11.43 -9.97 -44.33
N PHE A 71 11.56 -10.39 -43.08
CA PHE A 71 11.38 -11.76 -42.63
C PHE A 71 10.22 -11.80 -41.62
N ALA A 72 9.27 -10.86 -41.71
CA ALA A 72 8.22 -10.67 -40.72
C ALA A 72 7.35 -11.93 -40.54
N ALA A 73 6.85 -12.13 -39.33
CA ALA A 73 5.79 -13.09 -39.07
C ALA A 73 4.45 -12.58 -39.63
N PRO A 74 3.47 -13.46 -39.90
CA PRO A 74 2.14 -13.01 -40.33
C PRO A 74 1.43 -12.25 -39.20
N ASP A 75 0.43 -11.45 -39.57
CA ASP A 75 -0.42 -10.76 -38.59
C ASP A 75 -1.13 -11.75 -37.66
N GLY A 76 -1.17 -11.45 -36.36
CA GLY A 76 -1.80 -12.31 -35.36
C GLY A 76 -1.05 -13.62 -35.07
N TRP A 77 0.23 -13.70 -35.43
CA TRP A 77 1.06 -14.88 -35.18
C TRP A 77 1.18 -15.22 -33.69
N ASP A 78 0.97 -16.49 -33.37
CA ASP A 78 1.00 -17.05 -32.02
C ASP A 78 2.36 -17.66 -31.64
N GLY A 79 3.35 -17.58 -32.55
CA GLY A 79 4.68 -18.16 -32.35
C GLY A 79 4.86 -19.54 -32.97
N ALA A 80 3.80 -20.16 -33.53
CA ALA A 80 3.90 -21.44 -34.22
C ALA A 80 4.87 -21.39 -35.41
N CYS A 81 5.41 -22.54 -35.81
CA CYS A 81 6.31 -22.61 -36.97
C CYS A 81 5.66 -21.98 -38.22
N THR A 82 6.36 -21.06 -38.87
CA THR A 82 5.90 -20.44 -40.12
C THR A 82 7.05 -20.15 -41.08
N ALA A 83 6.83 -20.46 -42.37
CA ALA A 83 7.71 -20.10 -43.48
C ALA A 83 7.30 -18.79 -44.18
N ALA A 84 6.39 -18.03 -43.57
CA ALA A 84 5.98 -16.72 -44.10
C ALA A 84 7.20 -15.81 -44.26
N ASN A 85 7.27 -15.13 -45.42
CA ASN A 85 8.36 -14.22 -45.79
C ASN A 85 9.75 -14.87 -45.73
N ALA A 86 9.87 -16.18 -46.02
CA ALA A 86 11.16 -16.86 -46.11
C ALA A 86 12.10 -16.18 -47.13
N ILE A 87 13.40 -16.15 -46.81
CA ILE A 87 14.44 -15.58 -47.66
C ILE A 87 15.32 -16.73 -48.17
N PRO A 88 15.29 -17.04 -49.47
CA PRO A 88 16.18 -18.01 -50.09
C PRO A 88 17.66 -17.75 -49.79
N ALA A 89 18.43 -18.83 -49.69
CA ALA A 89 19.88 -18.74 -49.62
C ALA A 89 20.46 -18.05 -50.87
N ASP A 90 21.56 -17.33 -50.68
CA ASP A 90 22.29 -16.60 -51.71
C ASP A 90 21.45 -15.55 -52.48
N GLN A 91 20.28 -15.16 -51.95
CA GLN A 91 19.52 -14.06 -52.52
C GLN A 91 20.32 -12.75 -52.42
N LEU A 92 20.40 -12.02 -53.53
CA LEU A 92 21.12 -10.76 -53.61
C LEU A 92 20.15 -9.56 -53.52
N CYS A 93 20.55 -8.57 -52.73
CA CYS A 93 19.89 -7.29 -52.53
C CYS A 93 20.91 -6.20 -52.88
N ASN A 94 20.70 -5.49 -53.99
CA ASN A 94 21.64 -4.51 -54.55
C ASN A 94 23.06 -5.07 -54.81
N GLY A 95 23.15 -6.35 -55.20
CA GLY A 95 24.42 -7.01 -55.53
C GLY A 95 25.15 -7.64 -54.36
N GLU A 96 24.67 -7.42 -53.13
CA GLU A 96 25.21 -8.04 -51.91
C GLU A 96 24.22 -9.06 -51.33
N PRO A 97 24.65 -10.03 -50.50
CA PRO A 97 23.72 -10.95 -49.85
C PRO A 97 22.66 -10.21 -49.02
N CYS A 98 21.39 -10.54 -49.22
CA CYS A 98 20.26 -9.94 -48.49
C CYS A 98 20.29 -10.21 -46.98
N VAL A 99 20.98 -11.29 -46.57
CA VAL A 99 21.04 -11.76 -45.19
C VAL A 99 22.50 -11.74 -44.73
N GLN A 100 22.84 -10.77 -43.91
CA GLN A 100 24.13 -10.63 -43.21
C GLN A 100 23.95 -10.31 -41.72
N SER A 101 22.77 -9.82 -41.34
CA SER A 101 22.31 -9.77 -39.96
C SER A 101 20.79 -9.98 -39.90
N LEU A 102 20.29 -10.32 -38.73
CA LEU A 102 18.88 -10.49 -38.42
C LEU A 102 18.52 -9.65 -37.20
N THR A 103 17.50 -8.81 -37.35
CA THR A 103 16.89 -8.02 -36.28
C THR A 103 15.50 -8.55 -35.97
N ILE A 104 15.18 -8.65 -34.68
CA ILE A 104 13.88 -9.05 -34.14
C ILE A 104 13.44 -7.92 -33.20
N ALA A 105 12.27 -7.34 -33.43
CA ALA A 105 11.75 -6.31 -32.53
C ALA A 105 11.57 -6.85 -31.11
N ALA A 106 11.57 -5.95 -30.12
CA ALA A 106 11.34 -6.35 -28.73
C ALA A 106 9.87 -6.83 -28.56
N PRO A 107 9.61 -7.92 -27.82
CA PRO A 107 8.25 -8.22 -27.38
C PRO A 107 7.68 -7.09 -26.54
N SER A 108 6.36 -6.91 -26.60
CA SER A 108 5.67 -5.95 -25.75
C SER A 108 5.06 -6.64 -24.53
N VAL A 109 5.15 -5.96 -23.38
CA VAL A 109 4.53 -6.39 -22.12
C VAL A 109 3.40 -5.42 -21.78
N THR A 110 2.27 -5.96 -21.35
CA THR A 110 1.15 -5.17 -20.82
C THR A 110 0.83 -5.66 -19.42
N THR A 111 0.50 -4.73 -18.53
CA THR A 111 0.20 -5.02 -17.13
C THR A 111 -1.15 -4.44 -16.72
N SER A 112 -1.89 -5.15 -15.87
CA SER A 112 -3.04 -4.59 -15.16
C SER A 112 -2.59 -3.66 -14.03
N ALA A 113 -3.53 -3.00 -13.36
CA ALA A 113 -3.26 -2.35 -12.08
C ALA A 113 -2.97 -3.41 -10.98
N CYS A 114 -2.21 -3.01 -9.96
CA CYS A 114 -2.06 -3.81 -8.74
C CYS A 114 -3.31 -3.71 -7.85
N THR A 115 -3.57 -4.76 -7.08
CA THR A 115 -4.65 -4.76 -6.10
C THR A 115 -4.11 -4.33 -4.73
N PRO A 116 -4.61 -3.24 -4.13
CA PRO A 116 -4.19 -2.82 -2.80
C PRO A 116 -4.77 -3.76 -1.74
N ARG A 117 -3.98 -4.03 -0.72
CA ARG A 117 -4.40 -4.78 0.47
C ARG A 117 -3.77 -4.21 1.73
N VAL A 118 -4.36 -4.60 2.84
CA VAL A 118 -3.86 -4.32 4.19
C VAL A 118 -3.15 -5.58 4.66
N ASP A 119 -1.90 -5.47 5.13
CA ASP A 119 -1.22 -6.60 5.77
C ASP A 119 -1.82 -6.86 7.18
N VAL A 120 -1.41 -7.95 7.84
CA VAL A 120 -1.97 -8.33 9.14
C VAL A 120 -1.76 -7.21 10.17
N PRO A 121 -2.83 -6.67 10.79
CA PRO A 121 -2.68 -5.63 11.79
C PRO A 121 -1.94 -6.15 13.02
N PRO A 122 -1.09 -5.34 13.66
CA PRO A 122 -0.56 -5.69 14.97
C PRO A 122 -1.70 -5.86 15.98
N PRO A 123 -1.50 -6.68 17.03
CA PRO A 123 -2.50 -6.84 18.09
C PRO A 123 -2.75 -5.49 18.76
N VAL A 124 -4.02 -5.08 18.82
CA VAL A 124 -4.44 -3.82 19.45
C VAL A 124 -4.15 -3.88 20.95
N PRO A 125 -3.29 -3.00 21.50
CA PRO A 125 -3.14 -2.88 22.95
C PRO A 125 -4.43 -2.29 23.53
N ARG A 126 -5.02 -2.97 24.52
CA ARG A 126 -6.08 -2.37 25.35
C ARG A 126 -5.42 -1.50 26.41
N LEU A 127 -5.25 -0.22 26.13
CA LEU A 127 -4.86 0.77 27.12
C LEU A 127 -6.08 1.64 27.44
N ASP A 128 -6.34 1.83 28.73
CA ASP A 128 -7.18 2.92 29.21
C ASP A 128 -6.42 4.23 28.94
N PRO A 129 -6.93 5.13 28.08
CA PRO A 129 -6.16 6.29 27.63
C PRO A 129 -6.11 7.40 28.68
N TRP A 130 -6.68 7.23 29.88
CA TRP A 130 -6.79 8.29 30.86
C TRP A 130 -5.65 8.28 31.89
N GLY A 131 -4.96 9.42 32.06
CA GLY A 131 -3.93 9.59 33.09
C GLY A 131 -4.48 9.88 34.48
N THR A 132 -5.71 10.39 34.57
CA THR A 132 -6.38 10.73 35.83
C THR A 132 -7.78 10.14 35.87
N ARG A 133 -8.12 9.52 37.01
CA ARG A 133 -9.48 9.12 37.37
C ARG A 133 -9.99 10.05 38.47
N ALA A 134 -11.28 10.34 38.45
CA ALA A 134 -11.98 11.09 39.48
C ALA A 134 -13.24 10.35 39.91
N ILE A 135 -13.45 10.31 41.23
CA ILE A 135 -14.66 9.75 41.81
C ILE A 135 -15.30 10.76 42.76
N ALA A 136 -16.63 10.84 42.72
CA ALA A 136 -17.42 11.50 43.74
C ALA A 136 -18.28 10.48 44.47
N CYS A 137 -18.29 10.59 45.78
CA CYS A 137 -19.00 9.70 46.67
C CYS A 137 -20.13 10.46 47.34
N LEU A 138 -21.28 9.81 47.50
CA LEU A 138 -22.50 10.40 48.03
C LEU A 138 -22.87 9.75 49.37
N ALA A 139 -23.30 10.58 50.31
CA ALA A 139 -23.93 10.12 51.55
C ALA A 139 -25.33 9.56 51.25
N GLY A 140 -25.66 8.42 51.86
CA GLY A 140 -26.92 7.69 51.61
C GLY A 140 -28.21 8.35 52.15
N ALA A 141 -28.11 9.45 52.91
CA ALA A 141 -29.25 10.27 53.34
C ALA A 141 -28.78 11.69 53.67
N TYR A 142 -29.60 12.71 53.34
CA TYR A 142 -29.34 14.10 53.70
C TYR A 142 -29.26 14.26 55.22
N THR A 143 -28.08 14.55 55.75
CA THR A 143 -27.93 14.98 57.15
C THR A 143 -28.52 16.37 57.33
N PRO A 144 -29.42 16.60 58.30
CA PRO A 144 -29.90 17.94 58.61
C PRO A 144 -28.76 18.81 59.12
N CYS A 145 -28.76 20.08 58.71
CA CYS A 145 -27.78 21.07 59.14
C CYS A 145 -28.15 21.53 60.54
N ASN A 146 -27.51 20.95 61.55
CA ASN A 146 -27.67 21.36 62.94
C ASN A 146 -26.97 22.71 63.16
N ASP A 147 -27.62 23.80 62.76
CA ASP A 147 -27.19 25.21 62.87
C ASP A 147 -25.90 25.60 62.13
N ALA A 148 -25.34 24.70 61.30
CA ALA A 148 -24.22 24.99 60.43
C ALA A 148 -24.65 25.83 59.21
N THR A 149 -23.81 26.80 58.82
CA THR A 149 -24.01 27.61 57.62
C THR A 149 -23.83 26.82 56.31
N ALA A 150 -23.19 25.64 56.36
CA ALA A 150 -23.08 24.69 55.26
C ALA A 150 -23.44 23.28 55.73
N CYS A 151 -24.30 22.59 54.99
CA CYS A 151 -24.87 21.28 55.33
C CYS A 151 -24.04 20.09 54.81
N VAL A 152 -22.77 20.34 54.48
CA VAL A 152 -21.88 19.34 53.87
C VAL A 152 -20.76 19.04 54.86
N PRO A 153 -20.54 17.77 55.23
CA PRO A 153 -19.42 17.40 56.10
C PRO A 153 -18.08 17.79 55.46
N ALA A 154 -17.08 18.05 56.32
CA ALA A 154 -15.72 18.27 55.84
C ALA A 154 -15.24 17.04 55.06
N ALA A 155 -14.58 17.25 53.92
CA ALA A 155 -14.07 16.15 53.13
C ALA A 155 -13.03 15.33 53.92
N PRO A 156 -13.10 13.98 53.88
CA PRO A 156 -12.07 13.14 54.47
C PRO A 156 -10.73 13.31 53.75
N SER A 157 -9.65 12.82 54.36
CA SER A 157 -8.31 12.90 53.77
C SER A 157 -8.27 12.31 52.35
N GLY A 158 -7.69 13.05 51.40
CA GLY A 158 -7.64 12.66 49.98
C GLY A 158 -8.89 13.04 49.17
N PHE A 159 -9.95 13.55 49.80
CA PHE A 159 -11.14 14.08 49.13
C PHE A 159 -11.20 15.61 49.26
N GLN A 160 -11.94 16.24 48.35
CA GLN A 160 -12.24 17.67 48.34
C GLN A 160 -13.75 17.85 48.35
N THR A 161 -14.23 18.92 49.00
CA THR A 161 -15.64 19.31 48.93
C THR A 161 -15.85 20.12 47.66
N CYS A 162 -16.74 19.64 46.80
CA CYS A 162 -17.02 20.27 45.50
C CYS A 162 -18.52 20.27 45.21
N VAL A 163 -18.96 21.23 44.40
CA VAL A 163 -20.24 21.18 43.69
C VAL A 163 -19.98 20.69 42.26
N PHE A 164 -20.88 19.88 41.71
CA PHE A 164 -20.74 19.34 40.36
C PHE A 164 -21.92 19.72 39.46
N HIS A 165 -21.64 19.88 38.18
CA HIS A 165 -22.63 20.11 37.13
C HIS A 165 -22.27 19.26 35.91
N GLU A 166 -23.25 18.60 35.29
CA GLU A 166 -23.04 17.90 34.02
C GLU A 166 -22.84 18.91 32.89
N GLY A 167 -21.80 18.75 32.09
CA GLY A 167 -21.40 19.73 31.08
C GLY A 167 -20.42 20.79 31.61
N GLU A 168 -20.11 21.73 30.73
CA GLU A 168 -19.30 22.89 31.08
C GLU A 168 -20.14 23.94 31.83
N ALA A 169 -19.66 24.38 32.98
CA ALA A 169 -20.31 25.40 33.78
C ALA A 169 -19.28 26.35 34.42
N ASP A 170 -19.73 27.54 34.81
CA ASP A 170 -18.94 28.47 35.63
C ASP A 170 -19.08 28.13 37.11
N CYS A 171 -18.01 28.37 37.87
CA CYS A 171 -18.00 28.06 39.29
C CYS A 171 -18.64 29.18 40.12
N PRO A 172 -19.49 28.83 41.10
CA PRO A 172 -20.08 29.81 42.00
C PRO A 172 -19.02 30.41 42.95
N GLU A 173 -19.34 31.57 43.52
CA GLU A 173 -18.51 32.21 44.55
C GLU A 173 -18.24 31.26 45.72
N GLY A 174 -16.99 31.21 46.20
CA GLY A 174 -16.54 30.28 47.23
C GLY A 174 -16.01 28.93 46.72
N TYR A 175 -16.20 28.59 45.44
CA TYR A 175 -15.70 27.35 44.81
C TYR A 175 -14.75 27.65 43.64
N ALA A 176 -13.66 28.36 43.91
CA ALA A 176 -12.78 28.90 42.87
C ALA A 176 -11.97 27.83 42.09
N PHE A 177 -11.83 26.60 42.61
CA PHE A 177 -11.04 25.56 41.96
C PHE A 177 -11.88 24.74 40.99
N LYS A 178 -11.94 25.19 39.73
CA LYS A 178 -12.60 24.48 38.63
C LYS A 178 -11.76 23.29 38.16
N ARG A 179 -12.40 22.13 38.00
CA ARG A 179 -11.87 20.93 37.35
C ARG A 179 -12.90 20.40 36.36
N THR A 180 -12.45 19.90 35.23
CA THR A 180 -13.32 19.25 34.24
C THR A 180 -12.91 17.79 34.13
N PHE A 181 -13.89 16.90 34.23
CA PHE A 181 -13.71 15.47 34.03
C PHE A 181 -14.66 15.00 32.94
N PHE A 182 -14.30 13.94 32.25
CA PHE A 182 -15.03 13.40 31.10
C PHE A 182 -15.47 11.98 31.39
N LYS A 183 -16.65 11.61 30.90
CA LYS A 183 -17.17 10.26 31.13
C LYS A 183 -16.65 9.26 30.10
N ASP A 184 -16.36 9.73 28.89
CA ASP A 184 -16.06 8.87 27.76
C ASP A 184 -15.11 9.56 26.78
N VAL A 185 -14.67 8.83 25.76
CA VAL A 185 -13.81 9.29 24.68
C VAL A 185 -14.48 8.99 23.33
N ILE A 186 -14.45 9.95 22.42
CA ILE A 186 -14.80 9.72 21.02
C ILE A 186 -13.50 9.39 20.28
N ASP A 187 -13.41 8.15 19.79
CA ASP A 187 -12.30 7.71 18.96
C ASP A 187 -12.68 7.78 17.48
N ASN A 188 -12.27 8.87 16.82
CA ASN A 188 -12.41 9.04 15.38
C ASN A 188 -11.12 8.67 14.64
N ARG A 189 -10.17 8.00 15.29
CA ARG A 189 -8.92 7.64 14.64
C ARG A 189 -9.16 6.52 13.65
N ASP A 190 -8.67 6.70 12.44
CA ASP A 190 -8.75 5.73 11.36
C ASP A 190 -7.41 5.63 10.63
N CYS A 191 -7.33 4.75 9.64
CA CYS A 191 -6.20 4.62 8.74
C CYS A 191 -6.58 5.14 7.37
N THR A 192 -5.68 5.86 6.69
CA THR A 192 -5.87 6.21 5.28
C THR A 192 -6.04 4.93 4.46
N PRO A 193 -6.90 4.95 3.41
CA PRO A 193 -7.12 3.76 2.59
C PRO A 193 -5.83 3.36 1.86
N CYS A 194 -5.58 2.05 1.76
CA CYS A 194 -4.45 1.55 1.00
C CYS A 194 -4.67 1.77 -0.51
N GLY A 195 -3.60 2.18 -1.18
CA GLY A 195 -3.52 2.29 -2.63
C GLY A 195 -2.20 1.74 -3.17
N CYS A 196 -2.16 1.55 -4.49
CA CYS A 196 -0.98 1.11 -5.22
C CYS A 196 -0.64 2.13 -6.30
N GLY A 197 0.65 2.41 -6.48
CA GLY A 197 1.12 3.17 -7.63
C GLY A 197 1.07 2.36 -8.93
N ASP A 198 1.56 2.96 -10.02
CA ASP A 198 1.64 2.28 -11.31
C ASP A 198 2.63 1.09 -11.26
N PRO A 199 2.36 0.00 -11.99
CA PRO A 199 3.30 -1.10 -12.15
C PRO A 199 4.63 -0.67 -12.74
N THR A 200 5.72 -1.17 -12.18
CA THR A 200 7.08 -0.93 -12.69
C THR A 200 7.88 -2.23 -12.74
N GLY A 201 8.84 -2.29 -13.66
CA GLY A 201 9.73 -3.45 -13.80
C GLY A 201 9.12 -4.66 -14.49
N ALA A 202 7.95 -4.52 -15.13
CA ALA A 202 7.39 -5.58 -15.95
C ALA A 202 8.30 -5.89 -17.15
N SER A 203 8.48 -7.16 -17.45
CA SER A 203 9.31 -7.59 -18.58
C SER A 203 8.82 -8.88 -19.19
N CYS A 204 9.13 -9.08 -20.46
CA CYS A 204 8.90 -10.33 -21.15
C CYS A 204 10.19 -10.81 -21.82
N THR A 205 10.41 -12.11 -21.77
CA THR A 205 11.44 -12.79 -22.56
C THR A 205 10.80 -13.88 -23.40
N LEU A 206 11.12 -13.91 -24.68
CA LEU A 206 10.77 -15.00 -25.59
C LEU A 206 12.01 -15.75 -26.06
N MET A 207 11.83 -17.01 -26.43
CA MET A 207 12.79 -17.77 -27.22
C MET A 207 12.40 -17.62 -28.69
N ALA A 208 13.24 -16.98 -29.48
CA ALA A 208 13.09 -16.84 -30.92
C ALA A 208 14.00 -17.84 -31.63
N SER A 209 13.44 -18.62 -32.54
CA SER A 209 14.17 -19.62 -33.32
C SER A 209 13.99 -19.37 -34.81
N VAL A 210 15.07 -19.56 -35.55
CA VAL A 210 15.15 -19.41 -37.01
C VAL A 210 15.70 -20.70 -37.58
N TYR A 211 15.17 -21.11 -38.72
CA TYR A 211 15.50 -22.37 -39.36
C TYR A 211 15.86 -22.15 -40.81
N ARG A 212 16.65 -23.06 -41.37
CA ARG A 212 17.07 -23.04 -42.78
C ARG A 212 15.99 -23.61 -43.70
N ASP A 213 15.16 -24.51 -43.19
CA ASP A 213 14.04 -25.11 -43.93
C ASP A 213 12.69 -24.45 -43.59
N ALA A 214 11.65 -24.83 -44.31
CA ALA A 214 10.29 -24.33 -44.11
C ALA A 214 9.50 -25.07 -43.01
N ALA A 215 10.01 -26.18 -42.50
CA ALA A 215 9.35 -27.10 -41.55
C ALA A 215 9.78 -26.88 -40.10
N CYS A 216 10.67 -25.93 -39.83
CA CYS A 216 11.29 -25.68 -38.52
C CYS A 216 12.08 -26.89 -37.97
N THR A 217 12.81 -27.60 -38.84
CA THR A 217 13.59 -28.78 -38.42
C THR A 217 15.10 -28.57 -38.40
N ASP A 218 15.64 -27.75 -39.31
CA ASP A 218 17.05 -27.44 -39.46
C ASP A 218 17.34 -26.09 -38.80
N LEU A 219 17.62 -26.14 -37.49
CA LEU A 219 17.83 -24.95 -36.67
C LEU A 219 19.07 -24.17 -37.13
N LEU A 220 18.85 -22.91 -37.51
CA LEU A 220 19.93 -21.96 -37.77
C LEU A 220 20.42 -21.32 -36.48
N ALA A 221 19.50 -20.76 -35.70
CA ALA A 221 19.80 -20.06 -34.46
C ALA A 221 18.58 -20.05 -33.53
N SER A 222 18.84 -20.01 -32.22
CA SER A 222 17.81 -19.81 -31.20
C SER A 222 18.36 -18.91 -30.10
N ASN A 223 17.64 -17.83 -29.77
CA ASN A 223 18.10 -16.83 -28.79
C ASN A 223 16.95 -16.32 -27.93
N LEU A 224 17.29 -15.86 -26.72
CA LEU A 224 16.36 -15.15 -25.87
C LEU A 224 16.28 -13.67 -26.29
N VAL A 225 15.07 -13.17 -26.49
CA VAL A 225 14.78 -11.77 -26.84
C VAL A 225 13.95 -11.16 -25.72
N GLY A 226 14.50 -10.13 -25.08
CA GLY A 226 13.84 -9.41 -23.98
C GLY A 226 13.06 -8.18 -24.47
N SER A 227 12.09 -7.75 -23.67
CA SER A 227 11.21 -6.61 -23.98
C SER A 227 11.87 -5.22 -23.85
N SER A 228 13.14 -5.13 -23.43
CA SER A 228 13.81 -3.85 -23.19
C SER A 228 14.39 -3.22 -24.46
N VAL A 229 14.92 -4.03 -25.36
CA VAL A 229 15.53 -3.59 -26.63
C VAL A 229 15.32 -4.63 -27.72
N PRO A 230 15.26 -4.23 -29.01
CA PRO A 230 15.29 -5.18 -30.12
C PRO A 230 16.54 -6.06 -30.06
N PHE A 231 16.39 -7.31 -30.48
CA PHE A 231 17.51 -8.22 -30.63
C PHE A 231 18.10 -8.10 -32.03
N CYS A 232 19.43 -8.11 -32.13
CA CYS A 232 20.12 -8.23 -33.41
C CYS A 232 21.30 -9.18 -33.31
N VAL A 233 21.50 -9.98 -34.36
CA VAL A 233 22.64 -10.87 -34.50
C VAL A 233 23.19 -10.85 -35.92
N VAL A 234 24.51 -10.91 -36.06
CA VAL A 234 25.18 -11.09 -37.34
C VAL A 234 25.05 -12.55 -37.78
N THR A 235 24.73 -12.76 -39.04
CA THR A 235 24.57 -14.10 -39.64
C THR A 235 25.68 -14.37 -40.66
N PRO A 236 25.97 -15.64 -40.99
CA PRO A 236 26.80 -15.93 -42.16
C PRO A 236 26.22 -15.25 -43.41
N PRO A 237 27.01 -14.54 -44.22
CA PRO A 237 26.51 -13.87 -45.41
C PRO A 237 25.82 -14.85 -46.38
N GLY A 238 24.63 -14.49 -46.84
CA GLY A 238 23.85 -15.28 -47.81
C GLY A 238 23.12 -16.47 -47.22
N VAL A 239 23.11 -16.64 -45.89
CA VAL A 239 22.35 -17.73 -45.27
C VAL A 239 20.85 -17.61 -45.55
N GLY A 240 20.23 -18.71 -45.96
CA GLY A 240 18.78 -18.77 -46.13
C GLY A 240 18.04 -18.77 -44.80
N LEU A 241 16.95 -18.00 -44.73
CA LEU A 241 16.02 -17.98 -43.61
C LEU A 241 14.71 -18.65 -44.07
N GLY A 242 14.56 -19.94 -43.78
CA GLY A 242 13.46 -20.77 -44.29
C GLY A 242 12.18 -20.67 -43.45
N SER A 243 12.30 -20.62 -42.13
CA SER A 243 11.16 -20.47 -41.23
C SER A 243 11.56 -19.92 -39.87
N LYS A 244 10.57 -19.58 -39.06
CA LYS A 244 10.72 -19.03 -37.71
C LYS A 244 9.67 -19.59 -36.76
N SER A 245 10.02 -19.64 -35.48
CA SER A 245 9.11 -19.90 -34.36
C SER A 245 9.48 -19.02 -33.18
N ALA A 246 8.51 -18.77 -32.29
CA ALA A 246 8.76 -18.07 -31.05
C ALA A 246 7.91 -18.68 -29.93
N THR A 247 8.48 -18.76 -28.72
CA THR A 247 7.74 -19.19 -27.53
C THR A 247 8.04 -18.24 -26.39
N ILE A 248 7.02 -17.83 -25.64
CA ILE A 248 7.21 -17.02 -24.43
C ILE A 248 7.98 -17.86 -23.41
N ALA A 249 9.14 -17.38 -23.00
CA ALA A 249 10.01 -18.07 -22.04
C ALA A 249 9.74 -17.62 -20.60
N ALA A 250 9.52 -16.32 -20.39
CA ALA A 250 9.20 -15.76 -19.08
C ALA A 250 8.39 -14.46 -19.23
N VAL A 251 7.50 -14.23 -18.27
CA VAL A 251 6.77 -12.97 -18.10
C VAL A 251 6.89 -12.58 -16.63
N GLU A 252 7.55 -11.45 -16.39
CA GLU A 252 7.66 -10.86 -15.06
C GLU A 252 6.64 -9.72 -14.96
N PRO A 253 5.66 -9.79 -14.04
CA PRO A 253 4.60 -8.79 -13.97
C PRO A 253 5.05 -7.44 -13.41
N GLY A 254 6.22 -7.39 -12.77
CA GLY A 254 6.68 -6.22 -12.05
C GLY A 254 5.99 -6.06 -10.70
N ALA A 255 6.12 -4.87 -10.10
CA ALA A 255 5.57 -4.56 -8.79
C ALA A 255 5.07 -3.12 -8.71
N CYS A 256 4.22 -2.86 -7.71
CA CYS A 256 3.72 -1.53 -7.40
C CYS A 256 4.17 -1.09 -6.01
N SER A 257 4.49 0.19 -5.88
CA SER A 257 4.76 0.79 -4.56
C SER A 257 3.44 1.01 -3.81
N PRO A 258 3.28 0.43 -2.60
CA PRO A 258 2.11 0.68 -1.77
C PRO A 258 2.17 2.10 -1.16
N HIS A 259 0.99 2.65 -0.86
CA HIS A 259 0.82 3.89 -0.10
C HIS A 259 -0.47 3.83 0.72
N GLY A 260 -0.62 4.73 1.70
CA GLY A 260 -1.72 4.68 2.66
C GLY A 260 -1.31 4.01 3.96
N GLY A 261 -2.30 3.73 4.81
CA GLY A 261 -2.06 3.15 6.14
C GLY A 261 -1.47 4.15 7.13
N GLU A 262 -1.55 5.45 6.86
CA GLU A 262 -1.20 6.48 7.84
C GLU A 262 -2.37 6.70 8.82
N PRO A 263 -2.09 6.87 10.12
CA PRO A 263 -3.12 7.19 11.10
C PRO A 263 -3.65 8.59 10.88
N VAL A 264 -4.97 8.72 10.87
CA VAL A 264 -5.71 9.98 10.78
C VAL A 264 -6.73 10.07 11.91
N GLY A 265 -7.28 11.26 12.12
CA GLY A 265 -8.23 11.50 13.20
C GLY A 265 -7.55 11.61 14.57
N GLU A 266 -8.38 11.67 15.61
CA GLU A 266 -7.93 11.93 16.97
C GLU A 266 -8.86 11.29 18.01
N LEU A 267 -8.34 11.13 19.22
CA LEU A 267 -9.12 10.82 20.43
C LEU A 267 -9.54 12.12 21.08
N GLN A 268 -10.84 12.30 21.28
CA GLN A 268 -11.39 13.49 21.92
C GLN A 268 -12.16 13.12 23.19
N PRO A 269 -11.95 13.85 24.29
CA PRO A 269 -12.73 13.63 25.50
C PRO A 269 -14.19 14.04 25.25
N SER A 270 -15.15 13.29 25.81
CA SER A 270 -16.57 13.55 25.61
C SER A 270 -17.37 13.49 26.91
N THR A 271 -18.55 14.11 26.90
CA THR A 271 -19.42 14.25 28.08
C THR A 271 -18.69 14.91 29.26
N PRO A 272 -18.32 16.20 29.15
CA PRO A 272 -17.67 16.93 30.23
C PRO A 272 -18.58 17.01 31.45
N SER A 273 -17.99 17.10 32.63
CA SER A 273 -18.62 17.43 33.90
C SER A 273 -17.71 18.40 34.64
N THR A 274 -18.28 19.50 35.12
CA THR A 274 -17.54 20.52 35.84
C THR A 274 -17.66 20.28 37.34
N PHE A 275 -16.52 20.21 38.02
CA PHE A 275 -16.41 20.19 39.47
C PHE A 275 -15.79 21.50 39.94
N CYS A 276 -16.48 22.21 40.82
CA CYS A 276 -16.00 23.43 41.44
C CYS A 276 -15.75 23.12 42.91
N CYS A 277 -14.49 23.19 43.33
CA CYS A 277 -14.06 22.78 44.67
C CYS A 277 -13.65 23.98 45.50
N ILE A 278 -13.77 23.84 46.82
CA ILE A 278 -13.23 24.81 47.78
C ILE A 278 -11.69 24.79 47.77
N ALA A 279 -11.09 25.90 48.20
CA ALA A 279 -9.64 26.07 48.32
C ALA A 279 -9.01 25.20 49.41
#